data_AF-A0AA43CZH0-F1
#
_entry.id   AF-A0AA43CZH0-F1
#
_cell.length_a   1.000
_cell.length_b   1.000
_cell.length_c   1.000
_cell.angle_alpha   90.00
_cell.angle_beta   90.00
_cell.angle_gamma   90.00
#
_symmetry.space_group_name_H-M   'P 1'
#
loop_
_entity.id
_entity.type
_entity.pdbx_description
1 polymer ?
#
loop_
_entity_poly.entity_id
_entity_poly.type
_entity_poly.pdbx_seq_one_letter_code
_entity_poly.pdbx_strand_id
1 'polypeptide(L)' 'MMSFPQIDPIIFQIGPLAIRWYGMMYLLGFGAAYLLITHLSRMRNLALSKEGVSDLLFYGVIGVVLGGRLG' A
#
# COMPACT_ATOMS: atom_id res chain seq x y z
N MET A 1 26.73 -18.00 -12.25
CA MET A 1 26.07 -17.47 -11.04
C MET A 1 25.48 -16.12 -11.40
N MET A 2 24.16 -15.90 -11.27
CA MET A 2 23.59 -14.57 -11.49
C MET A 2 23.90 -13.69 -10.28
N SER A 3 24.68 -12.64 -10.49
CA SER A 3 24.95 -11.63 -9.47
C SER A 3 23.66 -10.90 -9.13
N PHE A 4 23.34 -10.77 -7.84
CA PHE A 4 22.20 -9.97 -7.42
C PHE A 4 22.42 -8.52 -7.85
N PRO A 5 21.45 -7.89 -8.55
CA PRO A 5 21.56 -6.49 -8.91
C PRO A 5 21.58 -5.63 -7.65
N GLN A 6 22.62 -4.81 -7.51
CA GLN A 6 22.76 -3.83 -6.43
C GLN A 6 21.85 -2.64 -6.75
N ILE A 7 20.56 -2.77 -6.42
CA ILE A 7 19.58 -1.68 -6.56
C ILE A 7 19.62 -0.86 -5.28
N ASP A 8 19.87 0.44 -5.41
CA ASP A 8 19.82 1.34 -4.27
C ASP A 8 18.43 1.33 -3.63
N PRO A 9 18.30 1.08 -2.32
CA PRO A 9 17.01 0.95 -1.66
C PRO A 9 16.28 2.29 -1.53
N ILE A 10 16.97 3.41 -1.74
CA ILE A 10 16.47 4.77 -1.58
C ILE A 10 16.12 5.32 -2.96
N ILE A 11 14.85 5.69 -3.15
CA ILE A 11 14.39 6.37 -4.36
C ILE A 11 14.88 7.81 -4.36
N PHE A 12 14.68 8.50 -3.24
CA PHE A 12 15.07 9.89 -3.06
C PHE A 12 15.16 10.22 -1.58
N GLN A 13 15.99 11.20 -1.26
CA GLN A 13 16.25 11.65 0.10
C GLN A 13 16.07 13.16 0.19
N ILE A 14 15.14 13.62 1.03
CA ILE A 14 15.07 15.03 1.47
C ILE A 14 15.59 15.08 2.89
N GLY A 15 16.80 15.61 3.07
CA GLY A 15 17.42 15.78 4.38
C GLY A 15 17.45 14.45 5.16
N PRO A 16 16.83 14.36 6.35
CA PRO A 16 16.80 13.13 7.15
C PRO A 16 15.77 12.09 6.66
N LEU A 17 14.90 12.43 5.70
CA LEU A 17 13.82 11.56 5.23
C LEU A 17 14.24 10.84 3.94
N ALA A 18 14.56 9.55 4.05
CA ALA A 18 14.87 8.68 2.91
C ALA A 18 13.62 7.90 2.48
N ILE A 19 13.09 8.20 1.30
CA ILE A 19 12.01 7.42 0.69
C ILE A 19 12.61 6.17 0.07
N ARG A 20 12.12 5.01 0.50
CA ARG A 20 12.62 3.71 0.05
C ARG A 20 11.65 3.02 -0.91
N TRP A 21 12.18 2.18 -1.80
CA TRP A 21 11.37 1.42 -2.76
C TRP A 21 10.27 0.59 -2.10
N TYR A 22 10.55 -0.07 -0.97
CA TYR A 22 9.51 -0.84 -0.28
C TYR A 22 8.34 0.04 0.18
N GLY A 23 8.61 1.26 0.66
CA GLY A 23 7.57 2.18 1.12
C GLY A 23 6.72 2.68 -0.05
N MET A 24 7.35 2.97 -1.18
CA MET A 24 6.64 3.30 -2.41
C MET A 24 5.79 2.13 -2.91
N MET A 25 6.29 0.89 -2.80
CA MET A 25 5.51 -0.29 -3.16
C MET A 25 4.27 -0.48 -2.28
N TYR A 26 4.36 -0.18 -0.98
CA TYR A 26 3.18 -0.17 -0.12
C TYR A 26 2.17 0.88 -0.57
N LEU A 27 2.60 2.12 -0.83
CA LEU A 27 1.71 3.18 -1.33
C LEU A 27 1.02 2.79 -2.63
N LEU A 28 1.77 2.21 -3.58
CA LEU A 28 1.22 1.72 -4.84
C LEU A 28 0.24 0.57 -4.62
N GLY A 29 0.55 -0.38 -3.73
CA GLY A 29 -0.33 -1.50 -3.40
C GLY A 29 -1.65 -1.04 -2.78
N PHE A 30 -1.59 -0.16 -1.77
CA PHE A 30 -2.80 0.38 -1.13
C PHE A 30 -3.60 1.27 -2.09
N GLY A 31 -2.94 2.09 -2.91
CA GLY A 31 -3.59 2.91 -3.92
C GLY A 31 -4.29 2.06 -5.00
N ALA A 32 -3.62 1.02 -5.49
CA ALA A 32 -4.21 0.07 -6.44
C ALA A 32 -5.41 -0.67 -5.82
N ALA A 33 -5.30 -1.11 -4.57
CA ALA A 33 -6.40 -1.75 -3.86
C ALA A 33 -7.61 -0.81 -3.69
N TYR A 34 -7.39 0.47 -3.35
CA TYR A 34 -8.44 1.49 -3.28
C TYR A 34 -9.18 1.64 -4.61
N LEU A 35 -8.42 1.82 -5.70
CA LEU A 35 -8.99 1.99 -7.03
C LEU A 35 -9.77 0.74 -7.46
N LEU A 36 -9.21 -0.45 -7.23
CA LEU A 36 -9.80 -1.71 -7.63
C LEU A 36 -11.08 -2.00 -6.84
N ILE A 37 -11.06 -1.87 -5.51
CA ILE A 37 -12.26 -2.10 -4.67
C ILE A 37 -13.34 -1.06 -5.00
N THR A 38 -12.98 0.21 -5.18
CA THR A 38 -13.94 1.26 -5.57
C THR A 38 -14.55 0.98 -6.95
N HIS A 39 -13.73 0.55 -7.92
CA HIS A 39 -14.19 0.20 -9.25
C HIS A 39 -15.11 -1.03 -9.23
N LEU A 40 -14.71 -2.06 -8.49
CA LEU A 40 -15.49 -3.30 -8.35
C LEU A 40 -16.81 -3.06 -7.62
N SER A 41 -16.81 -2.22 -6.58
CA SER A 41 -18.02 -1.82 -5.84
C SER A 41 -19.06 -1.20 -6.78
N ARG A 42 -18.63 -0.25 -7.62
CA ARG A 42 -19.49 0.36 -8.63
C ARG A 42 -19.97 -0.63 -9.68
N MET A 43 -19.09 -1.49 -10.18
CA MET A 43 -19.43 -2.44 -11.25
C MET A 43 -20.40 -3.54 -10.78
N ARG A 44 -20.28 -3.97 -9.52
CA ARG A 44 -21.10 -5.04 -8.92
C ARG A 44 -22.31 -4.52 -8.15
N ASN A 45 -22.54 -3.20 -8.12
CA ASN A 45 -23.59 -2.55 -7.35
C ASN A 45 -23.58 -2.99 -5.87
N LEU A 46 -22.38 -3.14 -5.31
CA LEU A 46 -22.21 -3.51 -3.91
C LEU A 46 -22.71 -2.35 -3.05
N ALA A 47 -23.32 -2.66 -1.91
CA ALA A 47 -23.71 -1.68 -0.89
C ALA A 47 -22.49 -1.14 -0.12
N LEU A 48 -21.38 -0.90 -0.83
CA LEU A 48 -20.10 -0.49 -0.28
C LEU A 48 -19.80 0.92 -0.79
N SER A 49 -20.04 1.92 0.06
CA SER A 49 -19.77 3.32 -0.27
C SER A 49 -18.27 3.58 -0.40
N LYS A 50 -17.89 4.70 -1.02
CA LYS A 50 -16.48 5.09 -1.12
C LYS A 50 -15.84 5.28 0.24
N GLU A 51 -16.59 5.79 1.21
CA GLU A 51 -16.14 5.92 2.60
C GLU A 51 -15.86 4.55 3.20
N GLY A 52 -16.77 3.59 3.02
CA GLY A 52 -16.57 2.21 3.51
C GLY A 52 -15.36 1.50 2.90
N VAL A 53 -15.03 1.78 1.64
CA VAL A 53 -13.79 1.27 1.01
C VAL A 53 -12.54 1.90 1.64
N SER A 54 -12.59 3.20 1.91
CA SER A 54 -11.50 3.91 2.59
C SER A 54 -11.29 3.38 4.01
N ASP A 55 -12.37 3.16 4.76
CA ASP A 55 -12.33 2.62 6.12
C ASP A 55 -11.75 1.21 6.13
N LEU A 56 -12.20 0.33 5.21
CA LEU A 56 -11.67 -1.03 5.06
C LEU A 56 -10.16 -1.03 4.83
N LEU A 57 -9.69 -0.18 3.93
CA LEU A 57 -8.25 -0.08 3.64
C LEU A 57 -7.48 0.52 4.81
N PHE A 58 -8.05 1.51 5.50
CA PHE A 58 -7.43 2.11 6.67
C PHE A 58 -7.26 1.09 7.81
N TYR A 59 -8.31 0.34 8.14
CA TYR A 59 -8.22 -0.76 9.11
C TYR A 59 -7.28 -1.87 8.65
N GLY A 60 -7.25 -2.17 7.34
CA GLY A 60 -6.30 -3.11 6.76
C GLY A 60 -4.84 -2.67 6.95
N VAL A 61 -4.52 -1.40 6.70
CA VAL A 61 -3.18 -0.82 6.94
C VAL A 61 -2.81 -0.93 8.42
N ILE A 62 -3.73 -0.57 9.32
CA ILE A 62 -3.52 -0.72 10.77
C ILE A 62 -3.24 -2.19 11.12
N GLY A 63 -4.02 -3.13 10.58
CA GLY A 63 -3.84 -4.56 10.79
C GLY A 63 -2.47 -5.06 10.33
N VAL A 64 -1.97 -4.60 9.19
CA VAL A 64 -0.62 -4.94 8.69
C VAL A 64 0.46 -4.37 9.61
N VAL A 65 0.32 -3.12 10.04
CA VAL A 65 1.30 -2.47 10.94
C VAL A 65 1.35 -3.15 12.30
N LEU A 66 0.19 -3.42 12.90
CA LEU A 66 0.09 -4.10 14.18
C LEU A 66 0.54 -5.56 14.07
N GLY A 67 0.12 -6.28 13.03
CA GLY A 67 0.50 -7.66 12.78
C GLY A 67 2.01 -7.82 12.56
N GLY A 68 2.63 -6.91 11.81
CA GLY A 68 4.09 -6.88 11.64
C GLY A 68 4.86 -6.50 12.91
N ARG A 69 4.19 -5.96 13.93
CA ARG A 69 4.81 -5.58 15.21
C ARG A 69 4.62 -6.63 16.32
N LEU A 70 3.54 -7.41 16.23
CA LEU A 70 3.21 -8.48 17.18
C LEU A 70 3.73 -9.86 16.73
N GLY A 71 4.06 -10.01 15.45
CA GLY A 71 4.69 -11.20 14.88
C GLY A 71 6.17 -11.34 15.18
#